data_AF-A0A965L211-F1
#
_entry.id   AF-A0A965L211-F1
#
_cell.length_a   1.000
_cell.length_b   1.000
_cell.length_c   1.000
_cell.angle_alpha   90.00
_cell.angle_beta   90.00
_cell.angle_gamma   90.00
#
_symmetry.space_group_name_H-M   'P 1'
#
loop_
_entity.id
_entity.type
_entity.pdbx_description
1 polymer ?
#
loop_
_entity_poly.entity_id
_entity_poly.type
_entity_poly.pdbx_seq_one_letter_code
_entity_poly.pdbx_strand_id
1 'polypeptide(L)'
;MHKFIILMFAVCMFGCHSGRRLSPQENVATKKVQLKSKQVDLLLKPLIAHDIQENLTRYDELFVTYSLSVVEKDSVVKAAHGTHYLGKVKKGANLSLDSIPGLRLDVKEVQKLGIQIAIWEIDDYSKSQKFLNKVSTYSNALQIPLAFIEWSSASNPLGWFLWGTRLSAVGLDFLATLDRDDLLGISEGVWTWDDLSLQNRPRIKRIHWKGKDSAINSFYYEFGYEIKVKDIVK
;
A
#
# COMPACT_ATOMS: atom_id res chain seq x y z
N MET A 1 -37.50 44.86 33.92
CA MET A 1 -37.25 44.55 32.49
C MET A 1 -36.69 43.12 32.27
N HIS A 2 -37.16 42.08 32.95
CA HIS A 2 -36.67 40.68 32.74
C HIS A 2 -37.83 39.64 32.79
N LYS A 3 -39.04 40.00 32.35
CA LYS A 3 -40.22 39.09 32.38
C LYS A 3 -40.98 38.96 31.04
N PHE A 4 -40.43 39.46 29.94
CA PHE A 4 -41.10 39.46 28.62
C PHE A 4 -40.47 38.52 27.57
N ILE A 5 -39.49 37.69 27.93
CA ILE A 5 -38.75 36.86 26.94
C ILE A 5 -39.22 35.38 26.91
N ILE A 6 -40.12 34.96 27.81
CA ILE A 6 -40.55 33.54 27.89
C ILE A 6 -41.93 33.28 27.23
N LEU A 7 -42.59 34.31 26.67
CA LEU A 7 -43.91 34.19 26.03
C LEU A 7 -43.87 34.24 24.48
N MET A 8 -42.71 34.03 23.87
CA MET A 8 -42.50 34.07 22.40
C MET A 8 -41.91 32.78 21.84
N PHE A 9 -42.15 31.64 22.51
CA PHE A 9 -41.70 30.33 22.01
C PHE A 9 -42.80 29.25 21.94
N ALA A 10 -44.06 29.58 22.27
CA ALA A 10 -45.13 28.57 22.45
C ALA A 10 -46.35 28.72 21.52
N VAL A 11 -46.42 29.68 20.60
CA VAL A 11 -47.68 29.97 19.85
C VAL A 11 -47.50 30.17 18.34
N CYS A 12 -46.69 29.35 17.66
CA CYS A 12 -46.59 29.45 16.18
C CYS A 12 -46.57 28.13 15.40
N MET A 13 -46.97 26.98 15.96
CA MET A 13 -47.00 25.72 15.16
C MET A 13 -48.26 24.88 15.37
N PHE A 14 -49.43 25.52 15.49
CA PHE A 14 -50.70 24.91 15.15
C PHE A 14 -51.23 25.59 13.87
N GLY A 15 -50.83 25.05 12.72
CA GLY A 15 -51.36 25.40 11.40
C GLY A 15 -51.93 24.15 10.73
N CYS A 16 -53.25 24.18 10.49
CA CYS A 16 -54.07 23.11 9.95
C CYS A 16 -53.66 22.60 8.55
N HIS A 17 -53.84 21.28 8.39
CA HIS A 17 -54.39 20.56 7.24
C HIS A 17 -54.36 21.22 5.85
N SER A 18 -53.53 20.68 4.96
CA SER A 18 -53.87 20.55 3.54
C SER A 18 -53.48 19.15 3.09
N GLY A 19 -54.50 18.35 2.74
CA GLY A 19 -54.33 17.01 2.21
C GLY A 19 -53.67 17.06 0.84
N ARG A 20 -52.38 16.76 0.78
CA ARG A 20 -51.75 16.22 -0.44
C ARG A 20 -51.66 14.72 -0.26
N ARG A 21 -52.45 13.99 -1.06
CA ARG A 21 -52.18 12.57 -1.32
C ARG A 21 -50.77 12.49 -1.90
N LEU A 22 -49.82 12.05 -1.08
CA LEU A 22 -48.55 11.56 -1.58
C LEU A 22 -48.89 10.33 -2.44
N SER A 23 -48.60 10.44 -3.73
CA SER A 23 -48.52 9.30 -4.63
C SER A 23 -47.72 8.19 -3.93
N PRO A 24 -48.11 6.91 -4.01
CA PRO A 24 -47.26 5.84 -3.56
C PRO A 24 -45.91 6.03 -4.23
N GLN A 25 -44.86 6.26 -3.43
CA GLN A 25 -43.49 6.14 -3.89
C GLN A 25 -43.39 4.74 -4.48
N GLU A 26 -43.25 4.66 -5.81
CA GLU A 26 -42.73 3.45 -6.42
C GLU A 26 -41.45 3.10 -5.67
N ASN A 27 -41.48 1.96 -4.99
CA ASN A 27 -40.29 1.28 -4.53
C ASN A 27 -39.52 0.90 -5.80
N VAL A 28 -38.73 1.85 -6.33
CA VAL A 28 -37.64 1.54 -7.23
C VAL A 28 -36.66 0.79 -6.36
N ALA A 29 -36.85 -0.53 -6.30
CA ALA A 29 -35.87 -1.46 -5.81
C ALA A 29 -34.57 -1.12 -6.55
N THR A 30 -33.68 -0.41 -5.87
CA THR A 30 -32.34 -0.14 -6.35
C THR A 30 -31.68 -1.50 -6.43
N LYS A 31 -31.77 -2.10 -7.63
CA LYS A 31 -31.04 -3.31 -7.98
C LYS A 31 -29.58 -2.99 -7.74
N LYS A 32 -29.05 -3.37 -6.57
CA LYS A 32 -27.63 -3.22 -6.24
C LYS A 32 -26.89 -3.93 -7.36
N VAL A 33 -26.30 -3.15 -8.27
CA VAL A 33 -25.46 -3.69 -9.32
C VAL A 33 -24.31 -4.37 -8.59
N GLN A 34 -24.31 -5.69 -8.63
CA GLN A 34 -23.29 -6.50 -7.97
C GLN A 34 -22.03 -6.36 -8.82
N LEU A 35 -21.19 -5.40 -8.46
CA LEU A 35 -19.94 -5.15 -9.16
C LEU A 35 -19.07 -6.40 -9.06
N LYS A 36 -18.52 -6.81 -10.21
CA LYS A 36 -17.55 -7.92 -10.25
C LYS A 36 -16.36 -7.57 -9.35
N SER A 37 -15.78 -8.60 -8.74
CA SER A 37 -14.60 -8.47 -7.89
C SER A 37 -13.55 -9.51 -8.25
N LYS A 38 -12.28 -9.12 -8.15
CA LYS A 38 -11.10 -9.97 -8.34
C LYS A 38 -10.30 -9.98 -7.04
N GLN A 39 -9.85 -11.16 -6.63
CA GLN A 39 -8.83 -11.29 -5.60
C GLN A 39 -7.46 -11.19 -6.27
N VAL A 40 -6.57 -10.40 -5.70
CA VAL A 40 -5.21 -10.24 -6.16
C VAL A 40 -4.25 -10.60 -5.04
N ASP A 41 -3.30 -11.47 -5.35
CA ASP A 41 -2.19 -11.84 -4.48
C ASP A 41 -0.88 -11.28 -5.06
N LEU A 42 -0.08 -10.65 -4.19
CA LEU A 42 1.28 -10.21 -4.47
C LEU A 42 2.26 -11.10 -3.69
N LEU A 43 3.17 -11.75 -4.41
CA LEU A 43 4.20 -12.63 -3.85
C LEU A 43 5.58 -12.11 -4.27
N LEU A 44 6.51 -12.04 -3.33
CA LEU A 44 7.89 -11.68 -3.66
C LEU A 44 8.58 -12.88 -4.32
N LYS A 45 9.53 -12.60 -5.22
CA LYS A 45 10.41 -13.60 -5.86
C LYS A 45 11.86 -13.30 -5.48
N PRO A 46 12.80 -14.22 -5.73
CA PRO A 46 14.15 -14.08 -5.25
C PRO A 46 14.81 -12.74 -5.59
N LEU A 47 15.67 -12.30 -4.67
CA LEU A 47 16.55 -11.16 -4.84
C LEU A 47 17.96 -11.68 -5.16
N ILE A 48 18.54 -11.24 -6.26
CA ILE A 48 19.89 -11.56 -6.67
C ILE A 48 20.74 -10.31 -6.54
N ALA A 49 21.81 -10.38 -5.74
CA ALA A 49 22.78 -9.31 -5.55
C ALA A 49 23.96 -9.52 -6.50
N HIS A 50 23.89 -8.98 -7.70
CA HIS A 50 25.01 -9.06 -8.66
C HIS A 50 26.20 -8.22 -8.18
N ASP A 51 25.91 -7.07 -7.57
CA ASP A 51 26.88 -6.23 -6.85
C ASP A 51 26.24 -5.54 -5.66
N ILE A 52 27.06 -5.13 -4.69
CA ILE A 52 26.64 -4.50 -3.43
C ILE A 52 27.35 -3.15 -3.26
N GLN A 53 26.79 -2.24 -2.47
CA GLN A 53 27.37 -0.91 -2.25
C GLN A 53 28.64 -0.98 -1.40
N GLU A 54 28.65 -1.83 -0.37
CA GLU A 54 29.69 -1.83 0.64
C GLU A 54 30.96 -2.62 0.27
N ASN A 55 32.05 -1.88 0.06
CA ASN A 55 33.38 -2.45 -0.17
C ASN A 55 34.09 -2.86 1.13
N LEU A 56 33.82 -2.17 2.25
CA LEU A 56 34.56 -2.36 3.51
C LEU A 56 34.03 -3.55 4.31
N THR A 57 32.73 -3.56 4.58
CA THR A 57 32.06 -4.66 5.31
C THR A 57 31.89 -5.91 4.44
N ARG A 58 31.88 -5.73 3.10
CA ARG A 58 31.62 -6.75 2.07
C ARG A 58 30.22 -7.34 2.14
N TYR A 59 29.29 -6.64 2.78
CA TYR A 59 27.87 -6.97 2.77
C TYR A 59 27.04 -5.70 2.95
N ASP A 60 25.89 -5.65 2.28
CA ASP A 60 24.86 -4.65 2.57
C ASP A 60 23.86 -5.30 3.55
N GLU A 61 23.34 -4.54 4.51
CA GLU A 61 22.21 -5.01 5.32
C GLU A 61 20.92 -4.52 4.71
N LEU A 62 20.06 -5.45 4.28
CA LEU A 62 18.90 -5.08 3.49
C LEU A 62 17.58 -5.32 4.22
N PHE A 63 16.59 -4.48 3.92
CA PHE A 63 15.18 -4.81 4.12
C PHE A 63 14.35 -4.45 2.89
N VAL A 64 13.22 -5.13 2.77
CA VAL A 64 12.24 -4.90 1.71
C VAL A 64 10.93 -4.37 2.29
N THR A 65 10.33 -3.44 1.58
CA THR A 65 8.97 -2.95 1.82
C THR A 65 8.14 -3.23 0.58
N TYR A 66 6.90 -3.66 0.75
CA TYR A 66 6.01 -3.99 -0.35
C TYR A 66 4.58 -3.66 0.04
N SER A 67 3.83 -3.10 -0.91
CA SER A 67 2.46 -2.69 -0.70
C SER A 67 1.59 -3.05 -1.90
N LEU A 68 0.32 -3.33 -1.57
CA LEU A 68 -0.75 -3.59 -2.51
C LEU A 68 -1.89 -2.63 -2.14
N SER A 69 -2.41 -1.88 -3.10
CA SER A 69 -3.44 -0.87 -2.83
C SER A 69 -4.58 -0.92 -3.83
N VAL A 70 -5.76 -0.51 -3.40
CA VAL A 70 -6.95 -0.31 -4.23
C VAL A 70 -7.18 1.18 -4.35
N VAL A 71 -7.21 1.67 -5.58
CA VAL A 71 -7.38 3.08 -5.91
C VAL A 71 -8.73 3.27 -6.59
N GLU A 72 -9.51 4.22 -6.11
CA GLU A 72 -10.79 4.63 -6.68
C GLU A 72 -10.81 6.15 -6.77
N LYS A 73 -11.12 6.70 -7.96
CA LYS A 73 -11.15 8.15 -8.21
C LYS A 73 -9.90 8.87 -7.67
N ASP A 74 -8.73 8.32 -8.01
CA ASP A 74 -7.43 8.85 -7.58
C ASP A 74 -7.30 9.00 -6.07
N SER A 75 -7.90 8.09 -5.31
CA SER A 75 -7.72 7.97 -3.86
C SER A 75 -7.50 6.52 -3.48
N VAL A 76 -6.57 6.25 -2.56
CA VAL A 76 -6.39 4.91 -2.01
C VAL A 76 -7.52 4.63 -1.03
N VAL A 77 -8.36 3.63 -1.32
CA VAL A 77 -9.51 3.26 -0.49
C VAL A 77 -9.23 2.04 0.40
N LYS A 78 -8.24 1.23 0.03
CA LYS A 78 -7.80 0.05 0.77
C LYS A 78 -6.34 -0.22 0.46
N ALA A 79 -5.57 -0.65 1.46
CA ALA A 79 -4.19 -1.07 1.25
C ALA A 79 -3.85 -2.27 2.14
N ALA A 80 -2.84 -3.03 1.72
CA ALA A 80 -2.11 -4.01 2.49
C ALA A 80 -0.63 -3.66 2.35
N HIS A 81 0.13 -3.83 3.42
CA HIS A 81 1.54 -3.46 3.48
C HIS A 81 2.33 -4.55 4.20
N GLY A 82 3.55 -4.78 3.76
CA GLY A 82 4.50 -5.67 4.40
C GLY A 82 5.90 -5.08 4.38
N THR A 83 6.68 -5.41 5.41
CA THR A 83 8.08 -5.06 5.53
C THR A 83 8.82 -6.26 6.08
N HIS A 84 10.02 -6.55 5.56
CA HIS A 84 10.80 -7.70 6.00
C HIS A 84 12.30 -7.42 5.95
N TYR A 85 13.01 -7.79 7.01
CA TYR A 85 14.47 -7.74 7.06
C TYR A 85 15.05 -8.92 6.27
N LEU A 86 15.94 -8.63 5.32
CA LEU A 86 16.57 -9.64 4.46
C LEU A 86 17.92 -10.11 4.99
N GLY A 87 18.47 -9.45 6.02
CA GLY A 87 19.76 -9.79 6.57
C GLY A 87 20.93 -9.16 5.83
N LYS A 88 22.12 -9.68 6.13
CA LYS A 88 23.38 -9.33 5.47
C LYS A 88 23.46 -10.01 4.11
N VAL A 89 23.53 -9.20 3.05
CA VAL A 89 23.57 -9.62 1.66
C VAL A 89 24.96 -9.37 1.09
N LYS A 90 25.57 -10.44 0.55
CA LYS A 90 26.88 -10.38 -0.08
C LYS A 90 26.74 -10.34 -1.60
N LYS A 91 27.78 -9.84 -2.27
CA LYS A 91 27.93 -9.98 -3.72
C LYS A 91 27.77 -11.44 -4.16
N GLY A 92 26.99 -11.66 -5.21
CA GLY A 92 26.63 -12.95 -5.77
C GLY A 92 25.53 -13.70 -5.01
N ALA A 93 24.96 -13.14 -3.94
CA ALA A 93 23.90 -13.82 -3.19
C ALA A 93 22.61 -13.96 -4.01
N ASN A 94 21.92 -15.07 -3.81
CA ASN A 94 20.57 -15.33 -4.32
C ASN A 94 19.66 -15.67 -3.15
N LEU A 95 18.88 -14.69 -2.71
CA LEU A 95 18.01 -14.79 -1.54
C LEU A 95 16.63 -15.28 -1.97
N SER A 96 16.21 -16.46 -1.49
CA SER A 96 14.81 -16.87 -1.60
C SER A 96 13.96 -16.02 -0.67
N LEU A 97 12.85 -15.52 -1.21
CA LEU A 97 11.86 -14.73 -0.49
C LEU A 97 10.55 -15.50 -0.29
N ASP A 98 10.54 -16.81 -0.52
CA ASP A 98 9.33 -17.64 -0.49
C ASP A 98 8.74 -17.79 0.91
N SER A 99 9.55 -17.55 1.96
CA SER A 99 9.10 -17.52 3.35
C SER A 99 8.45 -16.21 3.77
N ILE A 100 8.55 -15.16 2.95
CA ILE A 100 7.95 -13.86 3.23
C ILE A 100 6.46 -13.92 2.86
N PRO A 101 5.54 -13.61 3.79
CA PRO A 101 4.11 -13.65 3.50
C PRO A 101 3.72 -12.71 2.34
N GLY A 102 2.88 -13.19 1.43
CA GLY A 102 2.32 -12.36 0.38
C GLY A 102 1.25 -11.39 0.89
N LEU A 103 0.91 -10.40 0.06
CA LEU A 103 -0.23 -9.51 0.29
C LEU A 103 -1.43 -9.95 -0.53
N ARG A 104 -2.63 -9.72 -0.01
CA ARG A 104 -3.90 -10.07 -0.68
C ARG A 104 -4.92 -8.96 -0.53
N LEU A 105 -5.55 -8.57 -1.64
CA LEU A 105 -6.67 -7.62 -1.66
C LEU A 105 -7.73 -8.00 -2.69
N ASP A 106 -8.96 -7.53 -2.47
CA ASP A 106 -10.04 -7.63 -3.46
C ASP A 106 -10.17 -6.28 -4.18
N VAL A 107 -10.21 -6.31 -5.50
CA VAL A 107 -10.39 -5.16 -6.40
C VAL A 107 -11.75 -5.28 -7.08
N LYS A 108 -12.50 -4.18 -7.20
CA LYS A 108 -13.78 -4.14 -7.93
C LYS A 108 -13.61 -3.55 -9.34
N GLU A 109 -14.59 -3.77 -10.21
CA GLU A 109 -14.57 -3.37 -11.63
C GLU A 109 -14.27 -1.88 -11.89
N VAL A 110 -14.63 -0.97 -10.98
CA VAL A 110 -14.37 0.48 -11.10
C VAL A 110 -13.04 0.92 -10.46
N GLN A 111 -12.30 -0.01 -9.87
CA GLN A 111 -11.11 0.27 -9.08
C GLN A 111 -9.84 -0.14 -9.82
N LYS A 112 -8.73 0.50 -9.46
CA LYS A 112 -7.38 0.17 -9.94
C LYS A 112 -6.58 -0.48 -8.82
N LEU A 113 -5.60 -1.29 -9.18
CA LEU A 113 -4.63 -1.86 -8.27
C LEU A 113 -3.34 -1.05 -8.32
N GLY A 114 -2.84 -0.58 -7.18
CA GLY A 114 -1.50 -0.04 -7.03
C GLY A 114 -0.57 -1.08 -6.40
N ILE A 115 0.66 -1.15 -6.89
CA ILE A 115 1.72 -2.00 -6.35
C ILE A 115 2.97 -1.14 -6.19
N GLN A 116 3.61 -1.29 -5.05
CA GLN A 116 4.93 -0.71 -4.84
C GLN A 116 5.81 -1.67 -4.06
N ILE A 117 7.07 -1.74 -4.43
CA ILE A 117 8.10 -2.46 -3.71
C ILE A 117 9.35 -1.59 -3.67
N ALA A 118 10.01 -1.53 -2.52
CA ALA A 118 11.27 -0.84 -2.36
C ALA A 118 12.26 -1.67 -1.53
N ILE A 119 13.53 -1.63 -1.94
CA ILE A 119 14.66 -2.18 -1.20
C ILE A 119 15.46 -1.03 -0.63
N TRP A 120 15.91 -1.25 0.60
CA TRP A 120 16.63 -0.30 1.41
C TRP A 120 17.85 -0.96 2.02
N GLU A 121 18.92 -0.19 2.12
CA GLU A 121 20.09 -0.47 2.94
C GLU A 121 19.85 -0.02 4.39
N ILE A 122 20.55 -0.64 5.32
CA ILE A 122 20.56 -0.30 6.74
C ILE A 122 22.01 -0.03 7.14
N ASP A 123 22.37 1.24 7.23
CA ASP A 123 23.71 1.67 7.67
C ASP A 123 24.01 1.28 9.12
N ASP A 124 23.02 1.48 10.00
CA ASP A 124 23.17 1.22 11.44
C ASP A 124 22.04 0.34 11.96
N TYR A 125 22.29 -0.98 11.89
CA TYR A 125 21.36 -1.99 12.38
C TYR A 125 20.92 -1.75 13.83
N SER A 126 21.81 -1.22 14.67
CA SER A 126 21.54 -1.00 16.10
C SER A 126 20.46 0.05 16.34
N LYS A 127 20.39 1.09 15.50
CA LYS A 127 19.33 2.11 15.52
C LYS A 127 18.01 1.57 15.00
N SER A 128 18.07 0.71 13.99
CA SER A 128 16.90 0.12 13.32
C SER A 128 16.35 -1.12 14.02
N GLN A 129 17.09 -1.71 14.97
CA GLN A 129 16.75 -3.00 15.59
C GLN A 129 15.41 -2.99 16.33
N LYS A 130 15.06 -1.90 17.02
CA LYS A 130 13.75 -1.76 17.70
C LYS A 130 12.59 -1.77 16.71
N PHE A 131 12.78 -1.22 15.52
CA PHE A 131 11.81 -1.24 14.45
C PHE A 131 11.76 -2.60 13.77
N LEU A 132 12.90 -3.15 13.35
CA LEU A 132 12.96 -4.44 12.64
C LEU A 132 12.39 -5.58 13.49
N ASN A 133 12.63 -5.58 14.80
CA ASN A 133 12.04 -6.57 15.72
C ASN A 133 10.52 -6.40 15.86
N LYS A 134 10.00 -5.18 15.76
CA LYS A 134 8.54 -4.93 15.80
C LYS A 134 7.90 -5.27 14.45
N VAL A 135 8.55 -4.92 13.34
CA VAL A 135 7.97 -4.93 11.99
C VAL A 135 8.14 -6.26 11.26
N SER A 136 9.18 -7.05 11.55
CA SER A 136 9.33 -8.43 11.06
C SER A 136 8.13 -9.34 11.41
N THR A 137 7.27 -8.91 12.33
CA THR A 137 6.07 -9.62 12.80
C THR A 137 4.75 -9.07 12.20
N TYR A 138 4.74 -7.89 11.57
CA TYR A 138 3.51 -7.29 11.02
C TYR A 138 3.35 -7.63 9.52
N SER A 139 3.08 -8.90 9.23
CA SER A 139 2.64 -9.36 7.90
C SER A 139 1.12 -9.51 7.78
N ASN A 140 0.39 -9.37 8.89
CA ASN A 140 -1.07 -9.39 8.86
C ASN A 140 -1.56 -8.09 8.23
N ALA A 141 -1.94 -8.21 6.96
CA ALA A 141 -2.57 -7.20 6.12
C ALA A 141 -3.57 -6.36 6.93
N LEU A 142 -3.13 -5.23 7.48
CA LEU A 142 -4.01 -4.23 8.06
C LEU A 142 -4.78 -3.65 6.88
N GLN A 143 -5.96 -4.20 6.60
CA GLN A 143 -6.86 -3.67 5.60
C GLN A 143 -7.48 -2.41 6.20
N ILE A 144 -6.76 -1.30 6.08
CA ILE A 144 -7.20 -0.02 6.62
C ILE A 144 -8.18 0.57 5.61
N PRO A 145 -9.46 0.77 5.98
CA PRO A 145 -10.36 1.57 5.19
C PRO A 145 -9.88 3.03 5.31
N LEU A 146 -9.26 3.53 4.25
CA LEU A 146 -8.77 4.90 4.22
C LEU A 146 -9.89 5.79 3.68
N ALA A 147 -10.45 6.62 4.54
CA ALA A 147 -11.37 7.67 4.10
C ALA A 147 -10.53 8.82 3.52
N PHE A 148 -10.61 8.99 2.19
CA PHE A 148 -10.14 10.14 1.41
C PHE A 148 -8.69 10.58 1.63
N ILE A 149 -7.77 9.99 0.86
CA ILE A 149 -6.40 10.47 0.70
C ILE A 149 -6.13 10.60 -0.80
N GLU A 150 -5.93 11.83 -1.27
CA GLU A 150 -5.68 12.14 -2.68
C GLU A 150 -4.34 11.55 -3.14
N TRP A 151 -4.40 10.72 -4.17
CA TRP A 151 -3.28 10.05 -4.85
C TRP A 151 -2.30 11.05 -5.50
N SER A 152 -2.69 12.32 -5.64
CA SER A 152 -1.94 13.39 -6.30
C SER A 152 -0.71 13.91 -5.53
N SER A 153 -0.65 13.70 -4.21
CA SER A 153 0.54 14.03 -3.39
C SER A 153 1.55 12.88 -3.29
N ALA A 154 1.22 11.73 -3.88
CA ALA A 154 1.96 10.47 -3.80
C ALA A 154 2.63 10.11 -5.14
N SER A 155 3.38 11.03 -5.75
CA SER A 155 4.22 10.73 -6.91
C SER A 155 5.70 10.51 -6.56
N ASN A 156 6.04 10.59 -5.27
CA ASN A 156 7.39 10.34 -4.77
C ASN A 156 7.40 9.01 -3.98
N PRO A 157 8.27 8.05 -4.32
CA PRO A 157 8.47 6.80 -3.59
C PRO A 157 8.65 6.96 -2.08
N LEU A 158 9.32 8.03 -1.65
CA LEU A 158 9.48 8.37 -0.23
C LEU A 158 8.12 8.71 0.40
N GLY A 159 7.25 9.41 -0.33
CA GLY A 159 5.87 9.71 0.09
C GLY A 159 5.07 8.44 0.32
N TRP A 160 5.17 7.45 -0.57
CA TRP A 160 4.52 6.15 -0.41
C TRP A 160 5.08 5.28 0.71
N PHE A 161 6.40 5.29 0.90
CA PHE A 161 7.01 4.64 2.05
C PHE A 161 6.54 5.30 3.35
N LEU A 162 6.54 6.64 3.41
CA LEU A 162 5.96 7.44 4.50
C LEU A 162 4.48 7.08 4.72
N TRP A 163 3.71 6.80 3.66
CA TRP A 163 2.33 6.31 3.76
C TRP A 163 2.26 4.91 4.40
N GLY A 164 3.04 3.94 3.93
CA GLY A 164 3.07 2.57 4.48
C GLY A 164 3.57 2.51 5.92
N THR A 165 4.57 3.31 6.28
CA THR A 165 5.11 3.39 7.65
C THR A 165 4.19 4.15 8.60
N ARG A 166 3.49 5.22 8.19
CA ARG A 166 2.48 5.92 9.03
C ARG A 166 1.34 5.00 9.48
N LEU A 167 0.99 4.01 8.66
CA LEU A 167 -0.04 3.02 8.97
C LEU A 167 0.43 1.97 9.99
N SER A 168 1.75 1.86 10.21
CA SER A 168 2.33 1.07 11.30
C SER A 168 2.62 2.01 12.49
N ALA A 169 2.10 1.73 13.69
CA ALA A 169 2.27 2.58 14.89
C ALA A 169 3.73 2.77 15.39
N VAL A 170 4.72 2.34 14.59
CA VAL A 170 6.16 2.30 14.89
C VAL A 170 6.98 3.00 13.79
N GLY A 171 6.35 3.51 12.73
CA GLY A 171 7.05 3.95 11.52
C GLY A 171 7.85 5.25 11.64
N LEU A 172 7.43 6.21 12.47
CA LEU A 172 8.02 7.57 12.49
C LEU A 172 9.46 7.60 13.02
N ASP A 173 9.80 6.81 14.03
CA ASP A 173 11.17 6.77 14.60
C ASP A 173 12.16 6.12 13.63
N PHE A 174 11.71 5.14 12.83
CA PHE A 174 12.52 4.47 11.81
C PHE A 174 12.71 5.33 10.56
N LEU A 175 11.67 6.07 10.19
CA LEU A 175 11.78 7.06 9.11
C LEU A 175 12.83 8.13 9.41
N ALA A 176 12.99 8.51 10.69
CA ALA A 176 14.02 9.44 11.11
C ALA A 176 15.44 8.86 11.05
N THR A 177 15.58 7.54 10.92
CA THR A 177 16.87 6.86 10.78
C THR A 177 17.22 6.52 9.33
N LEU A 178 16.31 6.71 8.37
CA LEU A 178 16.54 6.42 6.96
C LEU A 178 16.82 7.71 6.19
N ASP A 179 18.00 7.80 5.60
CA ASP A 179 18.34 8.85 4.67
C ASP A 179 17.90 8.47 3.26
N ARG A 180 17.81 9.48 2.36
CA ARG A 180 17.43 9.23 0.96
C ARG A 180 18.42 8.34 0.22
N ASP A 181 19.66 8.30 0.70
CA ASP A 181 20.75 7.54 0.10
C ASP A 181 20.67 6.04 0.45
N ASP A 182 19.92 5.67 1.49
CA ASP A 182 19.68 4.26 1.89
C ASP A 182 18.69 3.55 0.96
N LEU A 183 18.02 4.29 0.08
CA LEU A 183 17.03 3.77 -0.85
C LEU A 183 17.69 3.23 -2.11
N LEU A 184 17.92 1.91 -2.15
CA LEU A 184 18.59 1.25 -3.26
C LEU A 184 17.71 1.14 -4.52
N GLY A 185 16.40 1.01 -4.36
CA GLY A 185 15.54 0.89 -5.53
C GLY A 185 14.07 0.78 -5.23
N ILE A 186 13.25 1.25 -6.17
CA ILE A 186 11.79 1.16 -6.14
C ILE A 186 11.27 0.57 -7.45
N SER A 187 10.20 -0.20 -7.35
CA SER A 187 9.34 -0.53 -8.46
C SER A 187 7.90 -0.18 -8.12
N GLU A 188 7.26 0.56 -9.01
CA GLU A 188 5.85 0.91 -8.94
C GLU A 188 5.07 0.34 -10.13
N GLY A 189 3.76 0.22 -9.96
CA GLY A 189 2.85 -0.17 -11.02
C GLY A 189 1.40 0.12 -10.64
N VAL A 190 0.62 0.58 -11.63
CA VAL A 190 -0.82 0.77 -11.49
C VAL A 190 -1.52 -0.02 -12.58
N TRP A 191 -2.41 -0.93 -12.19
CA TRP A 191 -3.13 -1.81 -13.11
C TRP A 191 -4.62 -1.51 -13.03
N THR A 192 -5.22 -1.33 -14.19
CA THR A 192 -6.67 -1.17 -14.34
C THR A 192 -7.38 -2.53 -14.22
N TRP A 193 -8.71 -2.50 -14.18
CA TRP A 193 -9.52 -3.72 -14.18
C TRP A 193 -9.23 -4.61 -15.40
N ASP A 194 -9.10 -4.01 -16.58
CA ASP A 194 -8.85 -4.73 -17.82
C ASP A 194 -7.44 -5.33 -17.83
N ASP A 195 -6.46 -4.64 -17.24
CA ASP A 195 -5.13 -5.21 -17.02
C ASP A 195 -5.22 -6.48 -16.16
N LEU A 196 -6.12 -6.55 -15.19
CA LEU A 196 -6.32 -7.74 -14.33
C LEU A 196 -7.16 -8.85 -14.98
N SER A 197 -7.68 -8.63 -16.19
CA SER A 197 -8.60 -9.56 -16.87
C SER A 197 -7.92 -10.58 -17.79
N LEU A 198 -6.65 -10.36 -18.16
CA LEU A 198 -5.95 -11.23 -19.10
C LEU A 198 -5.47 -12.55 -18.42
N GLN A 199 -6.37 -13.54 -18.44
CA GLN A 199 -6.13 -14.99 -18.45
C GLN A 199 -5.76 -15.75 -17.15
N ASN A 200 -6.05 -15.26 -15.93
CA ASN A 200 -5.77 -16.01 -14.67
C ASN A 200 -4.32 -16.56 -14.55
N ARG A 201 -3.38 -16.04 -15.34
CA ARG A 201 -1.98 -16.47 -15.35
C ARG A 201 -1.21 -15.60 -14.36
N PRO A 202 -0.33 -16.20 -13.53
CA PRO A 202 0.57 -15.42 -12.72
C PRO A 202 1.43 -14.53 -13.60
N ARG A 203 1.56 -13.25 -13.22
CA ARG A 203 2.42 -12.29 -13.91
C ARG A 203 3.65 -12.05 -13.08
N ILE A 204 4.81 -12.38 -13.62
CA ILE A 204 6.09 -12.17 -12.98
C ILE A 204 6.71 -10.91 -13.57
N LYS A 205 7.02 -9.93 -12.72
CA LYS A 205 7.81 -8.75 -13.09
C LYS A 205 9.19 -8.88 -12.46
N ARG A 206 10.22 -8.77 -13.30
CA ARG A 206 11.63 -8.68 -12.89
C ARG A 206 12.13 -7.26 -13.06
N ILE A 207 12.87 -6.77 -12.09
CA ILE A 207 13.37 -5.40 -11.99
C ILE A 207 14.86 -5.47 -11.74
N HIS A 208 15.57 -4.50 -12.30
CA HIS A 208 16.99 -4.31 -12.09
C HIS A 208 17.19 -2.93 -11.46
N TRP A 209 17.81 -2.90 -10.29
CA TRP A 209 18.20 -1.66 -9.62
C TRP A 209 19.71 -1.56 -9.66
N LYS A 210 20.21 -0.45 -10.21
CA LYS A 210 21.65 -0.20 -10.35
C LYS A 210 21.98 1.15 -9.74
N GLY A 211 23.03 1.16 -8.91
CA GLY A 211 23.65 2.38 -8.40
C GLY A 211 24.35 3.14 -9.52
N LYS A 212 24.78 4.37 -9.24
CA LYS A 212 25.55 5.16 -10.21
C LYS A 212 26.91 4.48 -10.47
N ASP A 213 27.43 4.63 -11.68
CA ASP A 213 28.77 4.16 -12.09
C ASP A 213 29.90 4.98 -11.42
N SER A 214 29.96 4.98 -10.09
CA SER A 214 31.11 5.44 -9.32
C SER A 214 31.63 4.27 -8.49
N ALA A 215 32.96 4.11 -8.43
CA ALA A 215 33.61 2.96 -7.79
C ALA A 215 33.32 2.79 -6.28
N ILE A 216 32.61 3.75 -5.67
CA ILE A 216 32.37 3.83 -4.23
C ILE A 216 30.88 3.56 -3.90
N ASN A 217 29.96 3.72 -4.87
CA ASN A 217 28.50 3.56 -4.64
C ASN A 217 27.81 2.75 -5.77
N SER A 218 28.55 1.86 -6.43
CA SER A 218 27.99 1.00 -7.47
C SER A 218 27.36 -0.24 -6.85
N PHE A 219 26.06 -0.45 -7.03
CA PHE A 219 25.37 -1.69 -6.69
C PHE A 219 24.59 -2.24 -7.89
N TYR A 220 24.26 -3.52 -7.87
CA TYR A 220 23.35 -4.11 -8.86
C TYR A 220 22.52 -5.23 -8.23
N TYR A 221 21.23 -4.96 -8.08
CA TYR A 221 20.24 -5.93 -7.60
C TYR A 221 19.27 -6.30 -8.73
N GLU A 222 18.95 -7.58 -8.84
CA GLU A 222 17.82 -8.10 -9.61
C GLU A 222 16.76 -8.62 -8.64
N PHE A 223 15.54 -8.13 -8.79
CA PHE A 223 14.43 -8.47 -7.92
C PHE A 223 13.20 -8.84 -8.72
N GLY A 224 12.42 -9.81 -8.23
CA GLY A 224 11.17 -10.18 -8.85
C GLY A 224 9.97 -10.12 -7.92
N TYR A 225 8.79 -9.96 -8.50
CA TYR A 225 7.53 -10.26 -7.83
C TYR A 225 6.52 -10.89 -8.78
N GLU A 226 5.55 -11.58 -8.20
CA GLU A 226 4.48 -12.26 -8.90
C GLU A 226 3.12 -11.74 -8.45
N ILE A 227 2.25 -11.47 -9.42
CA ILE A 227 0.87 -11.08 -9.20
C ILE A 227 -0.02 -12.23 -9.67
N LYS A 228 -0.84 -12.78 -8.78
CA LYS A 228 -1.87 -13.76 -9.11
C LYS A 228 -3.23 -13.11 -9.00
N VAL A 229 -4.05 -13.29 -10.02
CA VAL A 229 -5.41 -12.75 -10.06
C VAL A 229 -6.39 -13.90 -10.14
N LYS A 230 -7.44 -13.84 -9.33
CA LYS A 230 -8.54 -14.80 -9.32
C LYS A 230 -9.86 -14.05 -9.35
N ASP A 231 -10.70 -14.37 -10.33
CA ASP A 231 -12.08 -13.87 -10.35
C ASP A 231 -12.86 -14.42 -9.16
N ILE A 232 -13.52 -13.52 -8.42
CA ILE A 232 -14.45 -13.90 -7.35
C ILE A 232 -15.85 -13.78 -7.93
N VAL A 233 -16.46 -14.91 -8.25
CA VAL A 233 -17.90 -14.96 -8.54
C VAL A 233 -18.62 -14.90 -7.18
N LYS A 234 -19.30 -13.80 -6.90
CA LYS A 234 -20.19 -13.64 -5.73
C LYS A 234 -21.63 -13.58 -6.19
#